data_AF-A0A242NJY0-F1
#
_entry.id   AF-A0A242NJY0-F1
#
_cell.length_a   1.000
_cell.length_b   1.000
_cell.length_c   1.000
_cell.angle_alpha   90.00
_cell.angle_beta   90.00
_cell.angle_gamma   90.00
#
_symmetry.space_group_name_H-M   'P 1'
#
loop_
_entity.id
_entity.type
_entity.pdbx_description
1 polymer ?
#
loop_
_entity_poly.entity_id
_entity_poly.type
_entity_poly.pdbx_seq_one_letter_code
_entity_poly.pdbx_strand_id
1 'polypeptide(L)'
;MSTAKVIEFKPREGRVANLDDGYTRISNDLLEKIISFPFTLRQQNLLLSIARKTYGYNKKIDWIGNKQLSELTGYPETRCSTIKNELIKMNVLVTKGREVGINKNLNEWKVDITQTSKTFTKSVKKTFTKTVNHSLPKEVNTKDNTTKDNKDNTPISPKGENLAQELLNYYNQSRNARCQDFSPFIKALNKYSLDEIKLVIDWFDATGKAKAKPQSICRMTRFDGYLSDAITWHGSQKNYKAVIELFNDICGEKLGFVDEITPKRIEKIDNIIKAVSKKNSDVLAAIGMYFEILMDISTDLDICNPRTNWTMNFDNIMTVEKLDNTRSKFMKLQGEHQ
;
A
#
# COMPACT_ATOMS: atom_id res chain seq x y z
N MET A 1 -35.57 -19.64 43.37
CA MET A 1 -35.65 -19.33 41.92
C MET A 1 -35.04 -17.96 41.69
N SER A 2 -33.94 -17.87 40.93
CA SER A 2 -33.21 -16.62 40.69
C SER A 2 -33.79 -15.94 39.44
N THR A 3 -34.28 -14.71 39.59
CA THR A 3 -34.89 -13.93 38.51
C THR A 3 -33.82 -13.22 37.70
N ALA A 4 -33.69 -13.60 36.42
CA ALA A 4 -32.78 -12.95 35.48
C ALA A 4 -33.25 -11.53 35.15
N LYS A 5 -32.33 -10.56 35.22
CA LYS A 5 -32.56 -9.16 34.90
C LYS A 5 -32.43 -8.97 33.38
N VAL A 6 -33.54 -8.65 32.71
CA VAL A 6 -33.57 -8.38 31.27
C VAL A 6 -32.88 -7.04 31.01
N ILE A 7 -31.81 -7.04 30.21
CA ILE A 7 -31.13 -5.83 29.74
C ILE A 7 -31.75 -5.46 28.40
N GLU A 8 -32.48 -4.35 28.35
CA GLU A 8 -32.99 -3.78 27.08
C GLU A 8 -31.83 -3.24 26.25
N PHE A 9 -31.54 -3.91 25.14
CA PHE A 9 -30.61 -3.41 24.13
C PHE A 9 -31.36 -2.40 23.25
N LYS A 10 -31.18 -1.10 23.49
CA LYS A 10 -31.60 -0.08 22.53
C LYS A 10 -30.71 -0.17 21.28
N PRO A 11 -31.27 -0.28 20.06
CA PRO A 11 -30.48 -0.22 18.84
C PRO A 11 -29.72 1.11 18.81
N ARG A 12 -28.39 1.06 18.62
CA ARG A 12 -27.66 2.28 18.25
C ARG A 12 -28.09 2.64 16.84
N GLU A 13 -28.88 3.71 16.70
CA GLU A 13 -29.16 4.29 15.39
C GLU A 13 -27.82 4.55 14.69
N GLY A 14 -27.62 3.92 13.54
CA GLY A 14 -26.39 4.07 12.78
C GLY A 14 -26.28 5.50 12.29
N ARG A 15 -25.40 6.30 12.90
CA ARG A 15 -25.10 7.65 12.40
C ARG A 15 -24.35 7.53 11.08
N VAL A 16 -25.05 7.80 9.97
CA VAL A 16 -24.45 7.91 8.65
C VAL A 16 -23.78 9.29 8.55
N ALA A 17 -22.54 9.34 8.04
CA ALA A 17 -21.87 10.61 7.82
C ALA A 17 -22.57 11.37 6.67
N ASN A 18 -23.15 12.54 6.97
CA ASN A 18 -23.76 13.43 5.99
C ASN A 18 -22.87 14.68 5.81
N LEU A 19 -22.71 15.14 4.57
CA LEU A 19 -22.00 16.39 4.27
C LEU A 19 -22.71 17.62 4.84
N ASP A 20 -24.02 17.53 5.10
CA ASP A 20 -24.80 18.58 5.76
C ASP A 20 -24.32 18.85 7.21
N ASP A 21 -23.69 17.86 7.86
CA ASP A 21 -23.06 18.02 9.18
C ASP A 21 -21.71 18.78 9.11
N GLY A 22 -21.34 19.25 7.91
CA GLY A 22 -20.12 19.98 7.62
C GLY A 22 -18.97 19.09 7.14
N TYR A 23 -17.96 19.74 6.56
CA TYR A 23 -16.80 19.07 5.98
C TYR A 23 -15.52 19.88 6.21
N THR A 24 -14.38 19.20 6.11
CA THR A 24 -13.05 19.82 6.20
C THR A 24 -12.49 19.99 4.80
N ARG A 25 -12.35 21.24 4.34
CA ARG A 25 -11.79 21.54 3.01
C ARG A 25 -10.28 21.42 3.02
N ILE A 26 -9.74 20.51 2.20
CA ILE A 26 -8.31 20.32 1.96
C ILE A 26 -8.11 20.39 0.45
N SER A 27 -7.08 21.12 -0.02
CA SER A 27 -6.75 21.15 -1.45
C SER A 27 -6.24 19.78 -1.90
N ASN A 28 -6.56 19.39 -3.14
CA ASN A 28 -6.15 18.10 -3.69
C ASN A 28 -4.63 17.89 -3.56
N ASP A 29 -3.82 18.87 -3.94
CA ASP A 29 -2.35 18.79 -3.81
C ASP A 29 -1.87 18.47 -2.39
N LEU A 30 -2.53 19.07 -1.38
CA LEU A 30 -2.16 18.84 0.01
C LEU A 30 -2.63 17.46 0.46
N LEU A 31 -3.83 17.03 0.05
CA LEU A 31 -4.34 15.70 0.35
C LEU A 31 -3.49 14.61 -0.29
N GLU A 32 -3.13 14.75 -1.56
CA GLU A 32 -2.24 13.84 -2.31
C GLU A 32 -0.85 13.77 -1.68
N LYS A 33 -0.30 14.91 -1.24
CA LYS A 33 0.95 14.93 -0.49
C LYS A 33 0.81 14.19 0.84
N ILE A 34 -0.29 14.38 1.57
CA ILE A 34 -0.54 13.66 2.83
C ILE A 34 -0.63 12.15 2.60
N ILE A 35 -1.27 11.71 1.51
CA ILE A 35 -1.44 10.29 1.16
C ILE A 35 -0.10 9.64 0.79
N SER A 36 0.73 10.33 0.01
CA SER A 36 1.98 9.79 -0.52
C SER A 36 3.18 9.90 0.43
N PHE A 37 3.13 10.80 1.41
CA PHE A 37 4.24 11.02 2.32
C PHE A 37 4.34 9.91 3.39
N PRO A 38 5.55 9.40 3.72
CA PRO A 38 5.74 8.22 4.56
C PRO A 38 5.54 8.52 6.06
N PHE A 39 4.32 8.88 6.44
CA PHE A 39 3.95 9.05 7.85
C PHE A 39 3.82 7.72 8.57
N THR A 40 4.17 7.70 9.86
CA THR A 40 3.62 6.66 10.74
C THR A 40 2.12 6.89 10.92
N LEU A 41 1.35 5.83 11.20
CA LEU A 41 -0.10 5.95 11.44
C LEU A 41 -0.45 7.01 12.50
N ARG A 42 0.38 7.12 13.54
CA ARG A 42 0.19 8.11 14.63
C ARG A 42 0.42 9.55 14.16
N GLN A 43 1.43 9.77 13.32
CA GLN A 43 1.71 11.06 12.70
C GLN A 43 0.56 11.49 11.78
N GLN A 44 0.07 10.58 10.95
CA GLN A 44 -1.05 10.84 10.04
C GLN A 44 -2.33 11.19 10.81
N ASN A 45 -2.66 10.43 11.86
CA ASN A 45 -3.82 10.71 12.71
C ASN A 45 -3.73 12.08 13.40
N LEU A 46 -2.55 12.45 13.90
CA LEU A 46 -2.36 13.76 14.52
C LEU A 46 -2.45 14.90 13.49
N LEU A 47 -1.89 14.69 12.29
CA LEU A 47 -1.96 15.66 11.19
C LEU A 47 -3.42 15.91 10.76
N LEU A 48 -4.21 14.84 10.58
CA LEU A 48 -5.64 14.95 10.26
C LEU A 48 -6.43 15.61 11.39
N SER A 49 -6.06 15.38 12.64
CA SER A 49 -6.68 16.06 13.79
C SER A 49 -6.40 17.57 13.77
N ILE A 50 -5.17 17.97 13.43
CA ILE A 50 -4.81 19.39 13.23
C ILE A 50 -5.55 19.97 12.02
N ALA A 51 -5.66 19.24 10.91
CA ALA A 51 -6.45 19.66 9.75
C ALA A 51 -7.92 19.92 10.14
N ARG A 52 -8.52 19.01 10.92
CA ARG A 52 -9.90 19.16 11.41
C ARG A 52 -10.07 20.36 12.33
N LYS A 53 -9.08 20.66 13.18
CA LYS A 53 -9.09 21.82 14.10
C LYS A 53 -8.71 23.15 13.45
N THR A 54 -8.10 23.13 12.26
CA THR A 54 -7.75 24.34 11.49
C THR A 54 -8.72 24.53 10.32
N TYR A 55 -8.53 23.77 9.24
CA TYR A 55 -9.34 23.86 8.02
C TYR A 55 -10.81 23.52 8.25
N GLY A 56 -11.11 22.62 9.19
CA GLY A 56 -12.50 22.32 9.58
C GLY A 56 -13.20 23.47 10.32
N TYR A 57 -12.47 24.54 10.66
CA TYR A 57 -12.99 25.82 11.16
C TYR A 57 -12.63 26.98 10.21
N ASN A 58 -12.25 26.68 8.96
CA ASN A 58 -11.80 27.63 7.94
C ASN A 58 -10.60 28.52 8.36
N LYS A 59 -9.71 28.01 9.22
CA LYS A 59 -8.48 28.69 9.65
C LYS A 59 -7.23 28.03 9.05
N LYS A 60 -6.18 28.82 8.76
CA LYS A 60 -4.88 28.29 8.27
C LYS A 60 -3.99 27.75 9.39
N ILE A 61 -4.00 28.43 10.53
CA ILE A 61 -3.31 28.11 11.78
C ILE A 61 -4.31 28.34 12.91
N ASP A 62 -4.19 27.60 14.01
CA ASP A 62 -4.99 27.85 15.21
C ASP A 62 -4.22 27.46 16.46
N TRP A 63 -4.61 27.98 17.62
CA TRP A 63 -4.07 27.51 18.88
C TRP A 63 -4.78 26.21 19.29
N ILE A 64 -4.06 25.09 19.18
CA ILE A 64 -4.59 23.76 19.47
C ILE A 64 -3.86 23.17 20.68
N GLY A 65 -4.61 22.93 21.75
CA GLY A 65 -4.09 22.31 22.97
C GLY A 65 -3.84 20.81 22.80
N ASN A 66 -2.81 20.28 23.47
CA ASN A 66 -2.50 18.85 23.43
C ASN A 66 -3.66 17.99 23.99
N LYS A 67 -4.41 18.51 24.97
CA LYS A 67 -5.66 17.91 25.46
C LYS A 67 -6.71 17.71 24.37
N GLN A 68 -6.96 18.72 23.53
CA GLN A 68 -7.93 18.60 22.43
C GLN A 68 -7.48 17.57 21.38
N LEU A 69 -6.17 17.47 21.12
CA LEU A 69 -5.62 16.45 20.22
C LEU A 69 -5.73 15.06 20.84
N SER A 70 -5.50 14.94 22.15
CA SER A 70 -5.67 13.72 22.93
C SER A 70 -7.13 13.22 22.87
N GLU A 71 -8.10 14.10 23.09
CA GLU A 71 -9.54 13.79 22.99
C GLU A 71 -9.94 13.32 21.58
N LEU A 72 -9.38 13.92 20.52
CA LEU A 72 -9.67 13.51 19.15
C LEU A 72 -9.00 12.19 18.72
N THR A 73 -7.77 11.94 19.16
CA THR A 73 -6.96 10.81 18.70
C THR A 73 -7.00 9.60 19.63
N GLY A 74 -7.41 9.80 20.88
CA GLY A 74 -7.31 8.80 21.95
C GLY A 74 -5.88 8.59 22.49
N TYR A 75 -4.91 9.42 22.10
CA TYR A 75 -3.52 9.31 22.56
C TYR A 75 -3.27 10.12 23.84
N PRO A 76 -2.34 9.72 24.73
CA PRO A 76 -1.94 10.56 25.85
C PRO A 76 -1.38 11.92 25.39
N GLU A 77 -1.62 12.99 26.14
CA GLU A 77 -1.16 14.35 25.78
C GLU A 77 0.35 14.44 25.53
N THR A 78 1.14 13.70 26.32
CA THR A 78 2.60 13.61 26.15
C THR A 78 2.97 13.07 24.76
N ARG A 79 2.26 12.05 24.28
CA ARG A 79 2.45 11.47 22.95
C ARG A 79 2.00 12.41 21.84
N CYS A 80 0.89 13.11 22.02
CA CYS A 80 0.47 14.17 21.10
C CYS A 80 1.55 15.25 20.98
N SER A 81 2.16 15.65 22.10
CA SER A 81 3.26 16.60 22.13
C SER A 81 4.48 16.11 21.33
N THR A 82 4.91 14.87 21.58
CA THR A 82 6.04 14.25 20.87
C THR A 82 5.81 14.22 19.36
N ILE A 83 4.67 13.68 18.91
CA ILE A 83 4.34 13.57 17.49
C ILE A 83 4.21 14.96 16.84
N LYS A 84 3.62 15.94 17.54
CA LYS A 84 3.53 17.32 17.05
C LYS A 84 4.93 17.90 16.79
N ASN A 85 5.86 17.69 17.72
CA ASN A 85 7.24 18.16 17.59
C ASN A 85 7.99 17.45 16.47
N GLU A 86 7.76 16.14 16.27
CA GLU A 86 8.29 15.40 15.12
C GLU A 86 7.80 16.00 13.80
N LEU A 87 6.49 16.25 13.68
CA LEU A 87 5.90 16.84 12.47
C LEU A 87 6.39 18.27 12.19
N ILE A 88 6.66 19.06 13.25
CA ILE A 88 7.31 20.38 13.12
C ILE A 88 8.75 20.21 12.60
N LYS A 89 9.52 19.25 13.13
CA LYS A 89 10.89 18.97 12.69
C LYS A 89 10.96 18.47 11.25
N MET A 90 9.97 17.69 10.84
CA MET A 90 9.74 17.28 9.45
C MET A 90 9.25 18.42 8.55
N ASN A 91 9.05 19.62 9.10
CA ASN A 91 8.52 20.79 8.40
C ASN A 91 7.15 20.55 7.72
N VAL A 92 6.40 19.59 8.25
CA VAL A 92 5.02 19.27 7.86
C VAL A 92 4.05 20.23 8.56
N LEU A 93 4.41 20.67 9.76
CA LEU A 93 3.68 21.68 10.53
C LEU A 93 4.50 22.97 10.61
N VAL A 94 3.80 24.10 10.49
CA VAL A 94 4.33 25.43 10.80
C VAL A 94 3.77 25.91 12.13
N THR A 95 4.59 26.63 12.90
CA THR A 95 4.17 27.26 14.14
C THR A 95 4.31 28.77 14.07
N LYS A 96 3.36 29.47 14.68
CA LYS A 96 3.41 30.92 14.91
C LYS A 96 3.13 31.17 16.39
N GLY A 97 4.19 31.30 17.19
CA GLY A 97 4.05 31.32 18.64
C GLY A 97 3.47 29.99 19.15
N ARG A 98 2.27 30.03 19.75
CA ARG A 98 1.55 28.84 20.24
C ARG A 98 0.61 28.23 19.21
N GLU A 99 0.36 28.91 18.11
CA GLU A 99 -0.52 28.43 17.04
C GLU A 99 0.23 27.45 16.13
N VAL A 100 -0.51 26.47 15.60
CA VAL A 100 0.01 25.45 14.71
C VAL A 100 -0.91 25.30 13.51
N GLY A 101 -0.34 25.01 12.34
CA GLY A 101 -1.08 24.63 11.15
C GLY A 101 -0.20 23.84 10.18
N ILE A 102 -0.81 23.40 9.09
CA ILE A 102 -0.12 22.54 8.11
C ILE A 102 0.71 23.41 7.17
N ASN A 103 1.98 23.02 6.95
CA ASN A 103 2.84 23.70 5.99
C ASN A 103 2.31 23.46 4.57
N LYS A 104 1.92 24.54 3.89
CA LYS A 104 1.41 24.47 2.51
C LYS A 104 2.52 24.35 1.46
N ASN A 105 3.77 24.65 1.82
CA ASN A 105 4.89 24.46 0.90
C ASN A 105 5.36 23.00 0.94
N LEU A 106 4.73 22.17 0.10
CA LEU A 106 4.87 20.71 0.10
C LEU A 106 6.31 20.23 -0.21
N ASN A 107 7.10 21.07 -0.86
CA ASN A 107 8.50 20.77 -1.20
C ASN A 107 9.45 20.88 -0.01
N GLU A 108 9.03 21.57 1.06
CA GLU A 108 9.86 21.73 2.24
C GLU A 108 9.70 20.60 3.26
N TRP A 109 8.76 19.68 3.05
CA TRP A 109 8.51 18.56 3.95
C TRP A 109 9.69 17.58 3.89
N LYS A 110 10.23 17.24 5.06
CA LYS A 110 11.43 16.42 5.21
C LYS A 110 11.07 15.07 5.78
N VAL A 111 11.62 14.02 5.18
CA VAL A 111 11.61 12.69 5.81
C VAL A 111 12.65 12.72 6.93
N ASP A 112 12.20 12.59 8.17
CA ASP A 112 13.11 12.51 9.31
C ASP A 112 13.72 11.09 9.35
N ILE A 113 14.94 10.96 8.83
CA ILE A 113 15.74 9.71 8.88
C ILE A 113 16.19 9.41 10.32
N THR A 114 15.94 10.32 11.29
CA THR A 114 16.45 10.17 12.66
C THR A 114 15.59 9.33 13.59
N GLN A 115 14.58 8.61 13.09
CA GLN A 115 14.25 7.33 13.74
C GLN A 115 15.34 6.34 13.36
N THR A 116 16.47 6.43 14.07
CA THR A 116 17.22 5.25 14.47
C THR A 116 16.21 4.23 15.00
N SER A 117 15.77 3.32 14.13
CA SER A 117 15.98 1.90 14.43
C SER A 117 17.35 1.83 15.10
N LYS A 118 17.40 1.33 16.33
CA LYS A 118 18.67 1.10 17.02
C LYS A 118 19.63 0.48 16.00
N THR A 119 20.65 1.25 15.65
CA THR A 119 21.62 0.95 14.62
C THR A 119 22.20 -0.44 14.87
N PHE A 120 21.92 -1.40 14.00
CA PHE A 120 22.94 -2.37 13.68
C PHE A 120 23.86 -1.72 12.65
N THR A 121 25.05 -1.42 13.17
CA THR A 121 26.31 -0.94 12.62
C THR A 121 26.41 -0.49 11.15
N LYS A 122 27.04 0.68 11.02
CA LYS A 122 27.66 1.25 9.82
C LYS A 122 28.57 0.25 9.09
N SER A 123 28.11 -0.28 7.97
CA SER A 123 28.85 -0.58 6.73
C SER A 123 27.80 -1.24 5.84
N VAL A 124 27.17 -0.56 4.89
CA VAL A 124 27.64 -0.43 3.50
C VAL A 124 27.05 0.87 2.93
N LYS A 125 27.89 1.90 2.81
CA LYS A 125 27.65 3.03 1.89
C LYS A 125 28.51 2.79 0.65
N LYS A 126 27.87 2.27 -0.40
CA LYS A 126 28.27 2.19 -1.83
C LYS A 126 27.33 1.12 -2.38
N THR A 127 26.32 1.34 -3.20
CA THR A 127 26.21 2.22 -4.38
C THR A 127 24.75 2.14 -4.82
N PHE A 128 24.02 3.25 -4.91
CA PHE A 128 22.90 3.36 -5.85
C PHE A 128 22.92 4.76 -6.45
N THR A 129 23.49 4.83 -7.65
CA THR A 129 23.48 6.01 -8.51
C THR A 129 22.19 6.03 -9.34
N LYS A 130 21.46 7.15 -9.21
CA LYS A 130 20.70 7.90 -10.23
C LYS A 130 20.04 7.13 -11.39
N THR A 131 18.71 7.02 -11.35
CA THR A 131 17.78 6.96 -12.52
C THR A 131 16.35 6.96 -11.92
N VAL A 132 15.32 7.73 -12.28
CA VAL A 132 15.04 8.76 -13.30
C VAL A 132 13.95 9.67 -12.71
N ASN A 133 14.10 10.99 -12.91
CA ASN A 133 13.03 11.95 -12.75
C ASN A 133 12.03 11.76 -13.89
N HIS A 134 10.80 11.31 -13.60
CA HIS A 134 9.67 11.60 -14.48
C HIS A 134 8.92 12.80 -13.92
N SER A 135 8.99 13.89 -14.68
CA SER A 135 8.21 15.11 -14.49
C SER A 135 6.72 14.79 -14.47
N LEU A 136 6.03 15.26 -13.42
CA LEU A 136 4.57 15.34 -13.37
C LEU A 136 4.07 16.22 -14.52
N PRO A 137 3.06 15.80 -15.30
CA PRO A 137 2.38 16.71 -16.22
C PRO A 137 1.62 17.78 -15.45
N LYS A 138 1.77 19.03 -15.89
CA LYS A 138 1.06 20.21 -15.40
C LYS A 138 -0.40 20.22 -15.86
N GLU A 139 -1.26 20.68 -14.94
CA GLU A 139 -2.50 21.46 -15.11
C GLU A 139 -3.39 21.18 -16.34
N VAL A 140 -4.60 20.66 -16.08
CA VAL A 140 -5.79 21.00 -16.87
C VAL A 140 -6.99 21.25 -15.93
N ASN A 141 -7.37 22.52 -15.89
CA ASN A 141 -8.60 23.17 -15.40
C ASN A 141 -9.79 22.30 -14.95
N THR A 142 -10.20 22.50 -13.70
CA THR A 142 -11.55 22.18 -13.20
C THR A 142 -12.50 23.32 -13.59
N LYS A 143 -13.59 23.00 -14.30
CA LYS A 143 -14.81 23.81 -14.26
C LYS A 143 -15.91 22.95 -13.65
N ASP A 144 -16.34 23.35 -12.47
CA ASP A 144 -17.67 23.03 -11.97
C ASP A 144 -18.72 23.61 -12.92
N ASN A 145 -19.77 22.85 -13.20
CA ASN A 145 -21.11 23.40 -13.27
C ASN A 145 -22.15 22.29 -13.10
N THR A 146 -22.95 22.43 -12.05
CA THR A 146 -24.20 21.71 -11.84
C THR A 146 -25.25 22.24 -12.81
N THR A 147 -25.92 21.37 -13.58
CA THR A 147 -27.36 21.53 -13.86
C THR A 147 -27.99 20.20 -14.26
N LYS A 148 -29.21 19.98 -13.76
CA LYS A 148 -30.12 18.89 -14.11
C LYS A 148 -30.65 19.01 -15.56
N ASP A 149 -31.05 17.85 -16.06
CA ASP A 149 -32.00 17.58 -17.15
C ASP A 149 -31.63 18.00 -18.58
N ASN A 150 -31.23 17.02 -19.41
CA ASN A 150 -32.08 16.53 -20.51
C ASN A 150 -31.39 15.39 -21.28
N LYS A 151 -32.19 14.39 -21.67
CA LYS A 151 -31.85 13.45 -22.75
C LYS A 151 -31.52 14.27 -24.00
N ASP A 152 -30.32 14.11 -24.53
CA ASP A 152 -30.11 13.79 -25.94
C ASP A 152 -28.64 13.46 -26.25
N ASN A 153 -28.47 12.55 -27.20
CA ASN A 153 -27.23 11.91 -27.61
C ASN A 153 -26.12 12.93 -27.93
N THR A 154 -25.00 12.88 -27.22
CA THR A 154 -23.81 13.68 -27.55
C THR A 154 -22.80 12.85 -28.35
N PRO A 155 -22.16 13.40 -29.39
CA PRO A 155 -21.26 12.66 -30.28
C PRO A 155 -19.98 12.22 -29.57
N ILE A 156 -19.50 11.03 -29.92
CA ILE A 156 -18.28 10.42 -29.40
C ILE A 156 -17.06 11.29 -29.80
N SER A 157 -16.24 11.68 -28.81
CA SER A 157 -14.99 12.42 -29.06
C SER A 157 -13.93 11.48 -29.66
N PRO A 158 -13.16 11.90 -30.69
CA PRO A 158 -12.15 11.07 -31.37
C PRO A 158 -11.08 10.45 -30.45
N LYS A 159 -10.89 11.03 -29.27
CA LYS A 159 -9.90 10.57 -28.28
C LYS A 159 -10.37 9.32 -27.52
N GLY A 160 -11.69 9.17 -27.32
CA GLY A 160 -12.28 8.02 -26.62
C GLY A 160 -12.26 6.75 -27.45
N GLU A 161 -12.45 6.85 -28.77
CA GLU A 161 -12.38 5.70 -29.69
C GLU A 161 -10.96 5.14 -29.80
N ASN A 162 -9.94 6.00 -29.87
CA ASN A 162 -8.55 5.57 -29.91
C ASN A 162 -8.15 4.76 -28.66
N LEU A 163 -8.55 5.22 -27.46
CA LEU A 163 -8.28 4.51 -26.21
C LEU A 163 -9.08 3.20 -26.10
N ALA A 164 -10.32 3.18 -26.56
CA ALA A 164 -11.14 1.96 -26.59
C ALA A 164 -10.56 0.91 -27.55
N GLN A 165 -10.02 1.36 -28.69
CA GLN A 165 -9.33 0.49 -29.65
C GLN A 165 -8.03 -0.05 -29.07
N GLU A 166 -7.28 0.77 -28.32
CA GLU A 166 -6.08 0.32 -27.59
C GLU A 166 -6.44 -0.78 -26.57
N LEU A 167 -7.49 -0.58 -25.78
CA LEU A 167 -7.97 -1.57 -24.80
C LEU A 167 -8.44 -2.87 -25.47
N LEU A 168 -9.11 -2.78 -26.63
CA LEU A 168 -9.51 -3.95 -27.41
C LEU A 168 -8.29 -4.73 -27.92
N ASN A 169 -7.27 -4.04 -28.43
CA ASN A 169 -6.03 -4.65 -28.87
C ASN A 169 -5.31 -5.33 -27.69
N TYR A 170 -5.21 -4.65 -26.55
CA TYR A 170 -4.65 -5.19 -25.33
C TYR A 170 -5.37 -6.47 -24.87
N TYR A 171 -6.71 -6.44 -24.81
CA TYR A 171 -7.54 -7.59 -24.45
C TYR A 171 -7.30 -8.78 -25.40
N ASN A 172 -7.24 -8.54 -26.71
CA ASN A 172 -7.03 -9.60 -27.69
C ASN A 172 -5.64 -10.22 -27.58
N GLN A 173 -4.61 -9.40 -27.34
CA GLN A 173 -3.23 -9.85 -27.16
C GLN A 173 -3.07 -10.67 -25.88
N SER A 174 -3.51 -10.16 -24.73
CA SER A 174 -3.33 -10.84 -23.44
C SER A 174 -4.06 -12.18 -23.37
N ARG A 175 -5.22 -12.30 -24.03
CA ARG A 175 -6.08 -13.49 -23.95
C ARG A 175 -6.06 -14.38 -25.18
N ASN A 176 -5.21 -14.07 -26.17
CA ASN A 176 -5.22 -14.70 -27.49
C ASN A 176 -6.65 -14.78 -28.08
N ALA A 177 -7.39 -13.67 -28.00
CA ALA A 177 -8.79 -13.56 -28.43
C ALA A 177 -8.92 -12.77 -29.74
N ARG A 178 -10.11 -12.85 -30.37
CA ARG A 178 -10.44 -12.14 -31.62
C ARG A 178 -11.74 -11.36 -31.50
N CYS A 179 -11.83 -10.47 -30.52
CA CYS A 179 -12.95 -9.56 -30.35
C CYS A 179 -12.80 -8.32 -31.27
N GLN A 180 -13.91 -7.86 -31.83
CA GLN A 180 -13.96 -6.66 -32.68
C GLN A 180 -14.79 -5.53 -32.05
N ASP A 181 -15.65 -5.85 -31.07
CA ASP A 181 -16.51 -4.88 -30.40
C ASP A 181 -15.76 -4.16 -29.27
N PHE A 182 -15.44 -2.88 -29.49
CA PHE A 182 -14.82 -1.99 -28.48
C PHE A 182 -15.86 -1.15 -27.71
N SER A 183 -17.15 -1.26 -28.02
CA SER A 183 -18.23 -0.52 -27.33
C SER A 183 -18.23 -0.70 -25.80
N PRO A 184 -17.91 -1.88 -25.24
CA PRO A 184 -17.82 -2.06 -23.79
C PRO A 184 -16.70 -1.22 -23.16
N PHE A 185 -15.58 -1.05 -23.86
CA PHE A 185 -14.45 -0.24 -23.38
C PHE A 185 -14.76 1.25 -23.44
N ILE A 186 -15.47 1.74 -24.46
CA ILE A 186 -15.97 3.12 -24.49
C ILE A 186 -16.82 3.41 -23.24
N LYS A 187 -17.75 2.52 -22.91
CA LYS A 187 -18.62 2.69 -21.74
C LYS A 187 -17.82 2.73 -20.44
N ALA A 188 -16.78 1.91 -20.31
CA ALA A 188 -15.91 1.91 -19.15
C ALA A 188 -15.04 3.17 -19.05
N LEU A 189 -14.47 3.64 -20.18
CA LEU A 189 -13.62 4.83 -20.23
C LEU A 189 -14.33 6.13 -19.84
N ASN A 190 -15.66 6.16 -19.87
CA ASN A 190 -16.43 7.31 -19.37
C ASN A 190 -16.30 7.51 -17.84
N LYS A 191 -15.90 6.47 -17.10
CA LYS A 191 -15.79 6.52 -15.62
C LYS A 191 -14.41 6.10 -15.10
N TYR A 192 -13.69 5.25 -15.81
CA TYR A 192 -12.43 4.66 -15.37
C TYR A 192 -11.28 5.01 -16.31
N SER A 193 -10.08 5.09 -15.76
CA SER A 193 -8.86 5.26 -16.54
C SER A 193 -8.51 4.00 -17.35
N LEU A 194 -7.70 4.18 -18.38
CA LEU A 194 -7.20 3.09 -19.20
C LEU A 194 -6.43 2.05 -18.37
N ASP A 195 -5.62 2.50 -17.41
CA ASP A 195 -4.82 1.61 -16.55
C ASP A 195 -5.70 0.79 -15.60
N GLU A 196 -6.75 1.37 -15.01
CA GLU A 196 -7.71 0.64 -14.18
C GLU A 196 -8.43 -0.44 -14.97
N ILE A 197 -8.77 -0.17 -16.24
CA ILE A 197 -9.42 -1.16 -17.11
C ILE A 197 -8.44 -2.28 -17.48
N LYS A 198 -7.18 -1.95 -17.84
CA LYS A 198 -6.14 -2.96 -18.07
C LYS A 198 -5.92 -3.85 -16.85
N LEU A 199 -5.88 -3.26 -15.65
CA LEU A 199 -5.73 -3.99 -14.41
C LEU A 199 -6.83 -5.03 -14.18
N VAL A 200 -8.09 -4.66 -14.46
CA VAL A 200 -9.23 -5.59 -14.36
C VAL A 200 -9.14 -6.68 -15.44
N ILE A 201 -8.71 -6.36 -16.65
CA ILE A 201 -8.49 -7.35 -17.72
C ILE A 201 -7.46 -8.39 -17.28
N ASP A 202 -6.33 -7.96 -16.72
CA ASP A 202 -5.25 -8.84 -16.24
C ASP A 202 -5.73 -9.73 -15.10
N TRP A 203 -6.45 -9.15 -14.14
CA TRP A 203 -7.02 -9.88 -13.01
C TRP A 203 -7.98 -10.99 -13.47
N PHE A 204 -8.88 -10.71 -14.42
CA PHE A 204 -9.78 -11.74 -14.96
C PHE A 204 -9.04 -12.85 -15.70
N ASP A 205 -7.91 -12.53 -16.34
CA ASP A 205 -7.12 -13.51 -17.08
C ASP A 205 -6.41 -14.46 -16.10
N ALA A 206 -5.75 -13.89 -15.08
CA ALA A 206 -5.03 -14.63 -14.05
C ALA A 206 -5.94 -15.49 -13.13
N THR A 207 -7.18 -15.06 -12.88
CA THR A 207 -8.11 -15.74 -11.94
C THR A 207 -9.00 -16.81 -12.57
N GLY A 208 -8.66 -17.29 -13.78
CA GLY A 208 -9.39 -18.39 -14.42
C GLY A 208 -10.73 -18.00 -15.05
N LYS A 209 -11.00 -16.70 -15.22
CA LYS A 209 -12.11 -16.16 -16.02
C LYS A 209 -11.62 -15.77 -17.43
N ALA A 210 -10.68 -16.54 -17.98
CA ALA A 210 -10.02 -16.27 -19.26
C ALA A 210 -11.02 -16.10 -20.43
N LYS A 211 -12.16 -16.82 -20.39
CA LYS A 211 -13.22 -16.76 -21.42
C LYS A 211 -14.20 -15.58 -21.27
N ALA A 212 -14.01 -14.71 -20.28
CA ALA A 212 -14.91 -13.58 -20.06
C ALA A 212 -14.83 -12.57 -21.22
N LYS A 213 -15.98 -12.28 -21.84
CA LYS A 213 -16.08 -11.31 -22.94
C LYS A 213 -15.92 -9.87 -22.44
N PRO A 214 -15.51 -8.91 -23.31
CA PRO A 214 -15.43 -7.49 -22.94
C PRO A 214 -16.70 -6.93 -22.30
N GLN A 215 -17.90 -7.34 -22.75
CA GLN A 215 -19.17 -6.93 -22.16
C GLN A 215 -19.32 -7.37 -20.68
N SER A 216 -18.77 -8.53 -20.32
CA SER A 216 -18.81 -9.07 -18.96
C SER A 216 -17.77 -8.40 -18.07
N ILE A 217 -16.56 -8.16 -18.60
CA ILE A 217 -15.47 -7.50 -17.90
C ILE A 217 -15.86 -6.05 -17.61
N CYS A 218 -16.34 -5.31 -18.62
CA CYS A 218 -16.78 -3.92 -18.52
C CYS A 218 -18.23 -3.79 -18.02
N ARG A 219 -18.71 -4.73 -17.19
CA ARG A 219 -20.07 -4.65 -16.64
C ARG A 219 -20.13 -3.62 -15.51
N MET A 220 -20.59 -2.42 -15.83
CA MET A 220 -20.60 -1.25 -14.92
C MET A 220 -21.24 -1.52 -13.55
N THR A 221 -22.30 -2.35 -13.48
CA THR A 221 -22.95 -2.69 -12.20
C THR A 221 -22.07 -3.49 -11.23
N ARG A 222 -20.95 -4.05 -11.69
CA ARG A 222 -20.01 -4.86 -10.88
C ARG A 222 -18.57 -4.38 -10.99
N PHE A 223 -18.30 -3.40 -11.85
CA PHE A 223 -16.94 -3.01 -12.22
C PHE A 223 -16.15 -2.48 -11.02
N ASP A 224 -16.78 -1.70 -10.13
CA ASP A 224 -16.14 -1.20 -8.90
C ASP A 224 -15.63 -2.35 -8.01
N GLY A 225 -16.41 -3.44 -7.90
CA GLY A 225 -15.98 -4.65 -7.19
C GLY A 225 -14.82 -5.36 -7.89
N TYR A 226 -14.88 -5.48 -9.22
CA TYR A 226 -13.79 -6.07 -10.00
C TYR A 226 -12.49 -5.27 -9.89
N LEU A 227 -12.58 -3.94 -9.91
CA LEU A 227 -11.43 -3.06 -9.75
C LEU A 227 -10.83 -3.18 -8.35
N SER A 228 -11.65 -3.23 -7.30
CA SER A 228 -11.18 -3.49 -5.93
C SER A 228 -10.42 -4.82 -5.80
N ASP A 229 -10.98 -5.89 -6.37
CA ASP A 229 -10.34 -7.21 -6.36
C ASP A 229 -9.02 -7.20 -7.17
N ALA A 230 -9.01 -6.53 -8.32
CA ALA A 230 -7.85 -6.40 -9.20
C ALA A 230 -6.72 -5.59 -8.55
N ILE A 231 -7.04 -4.49 -7.87
CA ILE A 231 -6.07 -3.70 -7.08
C ILE A 231 -5.45 -4.55 -5.98
N THR A 232 -6.28 -5.29 -5.25
CA THR A 232 -5.81 -6.17 -4.17
C THR A 232 -4.89 -7.26 -4.72
N TRP A 233 -5.30 -7.93 -5.80
CA TRP A 233 -4.50 -8.95 -6.47
C TRP A 233 -3.16 -8.42 -6.99
N HIS A 234 -3.17 -7.26 -7.64
CA HIS A 234 -1.95 -6.63 -8.16
C HIS A 234 -1.00 -6.19 -7.04
N GLY A 235 -1.54 -5.70 -5.93
CA GLY A 235 -0.78 -5.44 -4.71
C GLY A 235 -0.07 -6.69 -4.19
N SER A 236 -0.76 -7.84 -4.18
CA SER A 236 -0.15 -9.12 -3.81
C SER A 236 0.96 -9.54 -4.79
N GLN A 237 0.77 -9.37 -6.10
CA GLN A 237 1.82 -9.68 -7.09
C GLN A 237 3.10 -8.87 -6.87
N LYS A 238 2.97 -7.58 -6.55
CA LYS A 238 4.11 -6.73 -6.18
C LYS A 238 4.85 -7.26 -4.95
N ASN A 239 4.11 -7.73 -3.95
CA ASN A 239 4.71 -8.32 -2.74
C ASN A 239 5.49 -9.60 -3.06
N TYR A 240 4.94 -10.49 -3.91
CA TYR A 240 5.63 -11.72 -4.30
C TYR A 240 6.93 -11.43 -5.05
N LYS A 241 6.88 -10.49 -5.98
CA LYS A 241 8.06 -10.05 -6.72
C LYS A 241 9.13 -9.47 -5.79
N ALA A 242 8.74 -8.60 -4.87
CA ALA A 242 9.67 -8.00 -3.90
C ALA A 242 10.34 -9.05 -3.00
N VAL A 243 9.62 -10.10 -2.59
CA VAL A 243 10.22 -11.20 -1.80
C VAL A 243 11.23 -12.00 -2.61
N ILE A 244 10.98 -12.25 -3.91
CA ILE A 244 11.93 -12.93 -4.78
C ILE A 244 13.16 -12.07 -5.07
N GLU A 245 12.97 -10.78 -5.37
CA GLU A 245 14.07 -9.84 -5.55
C GLU A 245 14.95 -9.80 -4.29
N LEU A 246 14.34 -9.69 -3.11
CA LEU A 246 15.03 -9.73 -1.83
C LEU A 246 15.79 -11.04 -1.57
N PHE A 247 15.18 -12.18 -1.94
CA PHE A 247 15.87 -13.47 -1.87
C PHE A 247 17.07 -13.52 -2.81
N ASN A 248 16.92 -13.08 -4.06
CA ASN A 248 17.98 -13.09 -5.05
C ASN A 248 19.15 -12.19 -4.60
N ASP A 249 18.85 -11.04 -4.01
CA ASP A 249 19.84 -10.09 -3.51
C ASP A 249 20.65 -10.65 -2.32
N ILE A 250 20.02 -11.37 -1.40
CA ILE A 250 20.67 -11.85 -0.16
C ILE A 250 21.24 -13.26 -0.34
N CYS A 251 20.47 -14.16 -0.94
CA CYS A 251 20.73 -15.60 -0.99
C CYS A 251 21.15 -16.07 -2.38
N GLY A 252 20.84 -15.33 -3.45
CA GLY A 252 20.91 -15.81 -4.83
C GLY A 252 22.30 -16.30 -5.25
N GLU A 253 23.36 -15.65 -4.79
CA GLU A 253 24.75 -16.07 -5.08
C GLU A 253 25.07 -17.47 -4.53
N LYS A 254 24.57 -17.81 -3.34
CA LYS A 254 24.85 -19.09 -2.68
C LYS A 254 23.80 -20.17 -2.94
N LEU A 255 22.53 -19.78 -3.10
CA LEU A 255 21.38 -20.69 -3.18
C LEU A 255 20.76 -20.77 -4.59
N GLY A 256 21.28 -19.99 -5.54
CA GLY A 256 20.77 -19.87 -6.90
C GLY A 256 19.67 -18.81 -7.05
N PHE A 257 19.66 -18.15 -8.21
CA PHE A 257 18.67 -17.13 -8.55
C PHE A 257 17.31 -17.72 -8.92
N VAL A 258 16.24 -16.98 -8.62
CA VAL A 258 14.87 -17.31 -8.95
C VAL A 258 14.28 -16.22 -9.85
N ASP A 259 13.96 -16.59 -11.09
CA ASP A 259 13.37 -15.65 -12.06
C ASP A 259 11.86 -15.88 -12.27
N GLU A 260 11.34 -17.04 -11.85
CA GLU A 260 9.98 -17.48 -12.13
C GLU A 260 9.08 -17.52 -10.88
N ILE A 261 7.97 -16.77 -10.92
CA ILE A 261 6.89 -16.82 -9.94
C ILE A 261 5.90 -17.93 -10.33
N THR A 262 6.12 -19.12 -9.80
CA THR A 262 5.19 -20.26 -10.01
C THR A 262 4.07 -20.25 -8.96
N PRO A 263 2.90 -20.87 -9.23
CA PRO A 263 1.81 -20.96 -8.25
C PRO A 263 2.24 -21.58 -6.91
N LYS A 264 3.12 -22.58 -6.93
CA LYS A 264 3.68 -23.21 -5.72
C LYS A 264 4.56 -22.25 -4.91
N ARG A 265 5.32 -21.38 -5.60
CA ARG A 265 6.14 -20.35 -4.93
C ARG A 265 5.28 -19.25 -4.33
N ILE A 266 4.21 -18.84 -5.01
CA ILE A 266 3.21 -17.92 -4.44
C ILE A 266 2.66 -18.48 -3.13
N GLU A 267 2.23 -19.75 -3.12
CA GLU A 267 1.72 -20.39 -1.91
C GLU A 267 2.74 -20.40 -0.76
N LYS A 268 4.00 -20.71 -1.07
CA LYS A 268 5.11 -20.67 -0.10
C LYS A 268 5.32 -19.26 0.45
N ILE A 269 5.37 -18.24 -0.42
CA ILE A 269 5.53 -16.84 -0.02
C ILE A 269 4.35 -16.39 0.85
N ASP A 270 3.11 -16.70 0.46
CA ASP A 270 1.91 -16.38 1.24
C ASP A 270 1.97 -16.98 2.64
N ASN A 271 2.40 -18.23 2.77
CA ASN A 271 2.52 -18.90 4.07
C ASN A 271 3.58 -18.24 4.97
N ILE A 272 4.71 -17.82 4.39
CA ILE A 272 5.74 -17.05 5.12
C ILE A 272 5.20 -15.68 5.53
N ILE A 273 4.57 -14.93 4.61
CA ILE A 273 3.97 -13.61 4.89
C ILE A 273 2.95 -13.74 6.04
N LYS A 274 2.08 -14.75 6.01
CA LYS A 274 1.11 -15.02 7.08
C LYS A 274 1.78 -15.35 8.42
N ALA A 275 2.87 -16.10 8.42
CA ALA A 275 3.61 -16.42 9.65
C ALA A 275 4.28 -15.18 10.25
N VAL A 276 4.92 -14.37 9.41
CA VAL A 276 5.72 -13.21 9.80
C VAL A 276 4.85 -12.02 10.23
N SER A 277 3.75 -11.77 9.53
CA SER A 277 2.81 -10.66 9.80
C SER A 277 2.14 -10.72 11.18
N LYS A 278 2.09 -11.90 11.82
CA LYS A 278 1.57 -12.06 13.18
C LYS A 278 2.33 -11.25 14.24
N LYS A 279 3.63 -11.00 14.01
CA LYS A 279 4.52 -10.37 15.00
C LYS A 279 5.26 -9.15 14.46
N ASN A 280 5.14 -8.84 13.17
CA ASN A 280 5.90 -7.78 12.52
C ASN A 280 4.97 -6.91 11.67
N SER A 281 5.06 -5.59 11.85
CA SER A 281 4.33 -4.62 11.01
C SER A 281 4.98 -4.43 9.64
N ASP A 282 6.30 -4.58 9.56
CA ASP A 282 7.06 -4.59 8.30
C ASP A 282 7.40 -6.04 7.94
N VAL A 283 6.60 -6.60 7.04
CA VAL A 283 6.72 -8.01 6.65
C VAL A 283 7.94 -8.24 5.77
N LEU A 284 8.23 -7.32 4.84
CA LEU A 284 9.32 -7.49 3.89
C LEU A 284 10.68 -7.39 4.59
N ALA A 285 10.85 -6.42 5.48
CA ALA A 285 12.07 -6.31 6.29
C ALA A 285 12.27 -7.55 7.19
N ALA A 286 11.20 -8.09 7.76
CA ALA A 286 11.28 -9.28 8.58
C ALA A 286 11.64 -10.55 7.79
N ILE A 287 11.19 -10.66 6.54
CA ILE A 287 11.62 -11.72 5.62
C ILE A 287 13.09 -11.54 5.24
N GLY A 288 13.53 -10.31 4.98
CA GLY A 288 14.94 -10.00 4.74
C GLY A 288 15.85 -10.41 5.89
N MET A 289 15.48 -10.04 7.13
CA MET A 289 16.21 -10.47 8.34
C MET A 289 16.25 -11.99 8.47
N TYR A 290 15.17 -12.68 8.11
CA TYR A 290 15.17 -14.15 8.09
C TYR A 290 16.24 -14.69 7.12
N PHE A 291 16.30 -14.16 5.89
CA PHE A 291 17.31 -14.57 4.91
C PHE A 291 18.73 -14.28 5.39
N GLU A 292 18.99 -13.08 5.90
CA GLU A 292 20.31 -12.72 6.45
C GLU A 292 20.74 -13.66 7.57
N ILE A 293 19.88 -13.88 8.57
CA ILE A 293 20.17 -14.77 9.70
C ILE A 293 20.38 -16.19 9.19
N LEU A 294 19.57 -16.67 8.25
CA LEU A 294 19.73 -18.00 7.67
C LEU A 294 21.12 -18.14 7.05
N MET A 295 21.57 -17.16 6.26
CA MET A 295 22.86 -17.21 5.58
C MET A 295 24.04 -17.04 6.55
N ASP A 296 23.87 -16.31 7.64
CA ASP A 296 24.88 -16.12 8.69
C ASP A 296 25.12 -17.40 9.52
N ILE A 297 24.05 -18.10 9.89
CA ILE A 297 24.14 -19.30 10.76
C ILE A 297 24.26 -20.63 9.99
N SER A 298 24.15 -20.61 8.66
CA SER A 298 24.26 -21.81 7.84
C SER A 298 25.72 -22.07 7.45
N THR A 299 26.18 -23.28 7.73
CA THR A 299 27.50 -23.76 7.28
C THR A 299 27.47 -24.14 5.80
N ASP A 300 28.65 -24.29 5.18
CA ASP A 300 28.73 -24.78 3.79
C ASP A 300 28.08 -26.15 3.62
N LEU A 301 28.17 -27.02 4.64
CA LEU A 301 27.50 -28.32 4.66
C LEU A 301 25.98 -28.22 4.81
N ASP A 302 25.49 -27.18 5.50
CA ASP A 302 24.06 -26.89 5.58
C ASP A 302 23.52 -26.42 4.21
N ILE A 303 24.33 -25.76 3.39
CA ILE A 303 23.96 -25.21 2.08
C ILE A 303 24.11 -26.25 0.97
N CYS A 304 25.23 -26.97 0.95
CA CYS A 304 25.53 -27.99 -0.03
C CYS A 304 26.14 -29.19 0.67
N ASN A 305 25.51 -30.36 0.50
CA ASN A 305 26.02 -31.61 1.03
C ASN A 305 26.52 -32.50 -0.13
N PRO A 306 27.85 -32.59 -0.35
CA PRO A 306 28.41 -33.37 -1.46
C PRO A 306 28.13 -34.86 -1.36
N ARG A 307 27.88 -35.39 -0.14
CA ARG A 307 27.64 -36.83 0.07
C ARG A 307 26.25 -37.25 -0.39
N THR A 308 25.27 -36.37 -0.25
CA THR A 308 23.88 -36.64 -0.63
C THR A 308 23.47 -35.95 -1.92
N ASN A 309 24.37 -35.17 -2.53
CA ASN A 309 24.10 -34.30 -3.68
C ASN A 309 22.93 -33.33 -3.43
N TRP A 310 22.74 -32.95 -2.17
CA TRP A 310 21.65 -32.08 -1.76
C TRP A 310 22.13 -30.63 -1.73
N THR A 311 21.32 -29.72 -2.27
CA THR A 311 21.59 -28.28 -2.28
C THR A 311 20.37 -27.52 -1.81
N MET A 312 20.60 -26.53 -0.95
CA MET A 312 19.56 -25.64 -0.45
C MET A 312 19.21 -24.61 -1.53
N ASN A 313 17.92 -24.40 -1.77
CA ASN A 313 17.41 -23.39 -2.69
C ASN A 313 16.18 -22.66 -2.11
N PHE A 314 15.63 -21.71 -2.87
CA PHE A 314 14.43 -20.96 -2.52
C PHE A 314 13.28 -21.85 -2.02
N ASP A 315 12.97 -22.92 -2.73
CA ASP A 315 11.83 -23.78 -2.43
C ASP A 315 12.04 -24.55 -1.11
N ASN A 316 13.28 -24.84 -0.73
CA ASN A 316 13.59 -25.42 0.57
C ASN A 316 13.43 -24.40 1.72
N ILE A 317 13.86 -23.15 1.51
CA ILE A 317 13.91 -22.16 2.58
C ILE A 317 12.59 -21.40 2.76
N MET A 318 11.73 -21.38 1.75
CA MET A 318 10.41 -20.74 1.82
C MET A 318 9.39 -21.68 2.46
N THR A 319 9.68 -22.10 3.69
CA THR A 319 8.80 -22.92 4.53
C THR A 319 8.78 -22.39 5.96
N VAL A 320 7.61 -22.45 6.61
CA VAL A 320 7.46 -21.99 8.02
C VAL A 320 8.36 -22.81 8.95
N GLU A 321 8.53 -24.10 8.67
CA GLU A 321 9.44 -24.97 9.41
C GLU A 321 10.89 -24.47 9.35
N LYS A 322 11.41 -24.13 8.15
CA LYS A 322 12.78 -23.61 8.03
C LYS A 322 12.93 -22.26 8.73
N LEU A 323 11.93 -21.39 8.65
CA LEU A 323 11.88 -20.12 9.39
C LEU A 323 12.01 -20.34 10.91
N ASP A 324 11.20 -21.24 11.48
CA ASP A 324 11.20 -21.53 12.91
C ASP A 324 12.49 -22.23 13.38
N ASN A 325 13.03 -23.15 12.57
CA ASN A 325 14.30 -23.81 12.84
C ASN A 325 15.47 -22.82 12.83
N THR A 326 15.48 -21.89 11.87
CA THR A 326 16.50 -20.84 11.77
C THR A 326 16.47 -19.93 12.99
N ARG A 327 15.27 -19.50 13.38
CA ARG A 327 15.06 -18.72 14.62
C ARG A 327 15.56 -19.46 15.85
N SER A 328 15.23 -20.74 15.97
CA SER A 328 15.61 -21.56 17.13
C SER A 328 17.13 -21.76 17.21
N LYS A 329 17.80 -22.03 16.08
CA LYS A 329 19.26 -22.15 16.00
C LYS A 329 19.94 -20.82 16.36
N PHE A 330 19.47 -19.70 15.81
CA PHE A 330 19.98 -18.37 16.13
C PHE A 330 19.88 -18.06 17.64
N MET A 331 18.75 -18.34 18.27
CA MET A 331 18.56 -18.09 19.71
C MET A 331 19.49 -18.94 20.58
N LYS A 332 19.79 -20.18 20.19
CA LYS A 332 20.76 -21.04 20.89
C LYS A 332 22.17 -20.47 20.82
N LEU A 333 22.61 -20.07 19.62
CA LEU A 333 23.94 -19.47 19.42
C LEU A 333 24.10 -18.16 20.21
N GLN A 334 23.07 -17.33 20.30
CA GLN A 334 23.11 -16.10 21.10
C GLN A 334 23.12 -16.38 22.62
N GLY A 335 22.48 -17.46 23.06
CA GLY A 335 22.45 -17.88 24.47
C GLY A 335 23.72 -18.59 24.96
N GLU A 336 24.55 -19.11 24.05
CA GLU A 336 25.86 -19.72 24.36
C GLU A 336 26.98 -18.67 24.54
N HIS A 337 26.70 -17.40 24.25
CA HIS A 337 27.64 -16.27 24.39
C HIS A 337 27.41 -15.41 25.65
N GLN A 338 26.56 -15.84 26.58
CA GLN A 338 26.40 -15.28 27.94
C GLN A 338 26.92 -16.26 28.97
#